data_AF-A0AAV1ZPH3-F1
#
_entry.id   AF-A0AAV1ZPH3-F1
#
_cell.length_a   1.000
_cell.length_b   1.000
_cell.length_c   1.000
_cell.angle_alpha   90.00
_cell.angle_beta   90.00
_cell.angle_gamma   90.00
#
_symmetry.space_group_name_H-M   'P 1'
#
loop_
_entity.id
_entity.type
_entity.pdbx_description
1 polymer ?
#
loop_
_entity_poly.entity_id
_entity_poly.type
_entity_poly.pdbx_seq_one_letter_code
_entity_poly.pdbx_strand_id
1 'polypeptide(L)'
;MALLYRFTRAKDRAGTGIFTFIVTRSVTRDFYRDATTKEFTFGYHRWVVSFNRSDSKMLGVHLILRNASAGTRCYVDYTFSLLNREHFSKNEIYFEKQCRFNADQPAQGPAKWILMSDLHSRKFSDENGEFLMDLTLSNPLTVYEVDVRMSHLPFGHHHKLSNAETPYFAFGGFEWNIGIHPQGIPEDQETSNRPKILLNRLTGFDHAVRVQYRIVLGDADRVFDSGVLCQISDVTGKIQGFPLKCGIADLLHRGILRIYVEMMFANAVSEVLIPLQNRDPSDTTPNCYDREKHAWLAEGDIEGECLKLKLFCSDLHHVPRNHLRYVSWNAYVVRNENKEKNMIVLNAPHWNYYIQEGVDMGIVMETDIPVSVVDDLTNNCKETNKSVSIEIEWLDSLLLFSAIYHKYDDIRRLHCHQMKLDELPLSLELVMFRSELTFHRIFFVEIWSQRQGRQTKKREIMALQAENYSLERQLFSYQKSISIVNSRGQPSEGLPQEDVVEEPFRTLPKGENFPEVKYI
;
A
#
# COMPACT_ATOMS: atom_id res chain seq x y z
N MET A 1 -2.97 19.05 20.16
CA MET A 1 -2.61 17.72 19.63
C MET A 1 -3.82 17.06 19.01
N ALA A 2 -3.62 16.38 17.89
CA ALA A 2 -4.63 15.57 17.22
C ALA A 2 -4.18 14.11 17.22
N LEU A 3 -5.10 13.21 17.59
CA LEU A 3 -4.84 11.80 17.82
C LEU A 3 -5.34 11.01 16.61
N LEU A 4 -4.45 10.31 15.91
CA LEU A 4 -4.85 9.42 14.82
C LEU A 4 -5.68 8.28 15.41
N TYR A 5 -6.96 8.25 15.11
CA TYR A 5 -7.94 7.41 15.80
C TYR A 5 -8.36 6.19 14.96
N ARG A 6 -8.51 6.38 13.65
CA ARG A 6 -8.83 5.31 12.69
C ARG A 6 -8.04 5.50 11.41
N PHE A 7 -7.76 4.37 10.76
CA PHE A 7 -7.24 4.31 9.41
C PHE A 7 -8.05 3.32 8.59
N THR A 8 -8.35 3.68 7.35
CA THR A 8 -9.04 2.82 6.39
C THR A 8 -8.38 2.96 5.04
N ARG A 9 -8.02 1.82 4.44
CA ARG A 9 -7.49 1.76 3.07
C ARG A 9 -8.60 1.34 2.11
N ALA A 10 -8.92 2.19 1.13
CA ALA A 10 -9.82 1.82 0.06
C ALA A 10 -9.07 0.96 -0.96
N LYS A 11 -9.67 -0.14 -1.43
CA LYS A 11 -9.15 -0.89 -2.58
C LYS A 11 -9.65 -0.26 -3.89
N ASP A 12 -9.25 0.97 -4.14
CA ASP A 12 -9.50 1.68 -5.39
C ASP A 12 -8.19 1.83 -6.18
N ARG A 13 -8.27 2.31 -7.43
CA ARG A 13 -7.08 2.52 -8.27
C ARG A 13 -6.20 3.67 -7.77
N ALA A 14 -6.77 4.58 -7.00
CA ALA A 14 -6.07 5.73 -6.45
C ALA A 14 -5.26 5.39 -5.19
N GLY A 15 -5.41 4.17 -4.66
CA GLY A 15 -4.72 3.72 -3.46
C GLY A 15 -5.13 4.51 -2.23
N THR A 16 -6.39 4.93 -2.14
CA THR A 16 -6.86 5.92 -1.16
C THR A 16 -6.72 5.46 0.29
N GLY A 17 -6.14 6.31 1.14
CA GLY A 17 -6.08 6.15 2.59
C GLY A 17 -6.89 7.24 3.30
N ILE A 18 -7.74 6.83 4.25
CA ILE A 18 -8.57 7.72 5.06
C ILE A 18 -8.10 7.64 6.51
N PHE A 19 -7.65 8.78 7.04
CA PHE A 19 -7.12 8.96 8.38
C PHE A 19 -8.10 9.80 9.19
N THR A 20 -8.70 9.23 10.23
CA THR A 20 -9.60 9.96 11.12
C THR A 20 -8.84 10.41 12.35
N PHE A 21 -8.89 11.70 12.66
CA PHE A 21 -8.25 12.29 13.83
C PHE A 21 -9.29 12.78 14.85
N ILE A 22 -9.04 12.47 16.13
CA ILE A 22 -9.67 13.17 17.24
C ILE A 22 -8.83 14.41 17.54
N VAL A 23 -9.35 15.58 17.23
CA VAL A 23 -8.68 16.85 17.49
C VAL A 23 -9.07 17.32 18.89
N THR A 24 -8.09 17.35 19.79
CA THR A 24 -8.34 17.63 21.21
C THR A 24 -8.58 19.12 21.47
N ARG A 25 -9.14 19.42 22.65
CA ARG A 25 -9.40 20.79 23.13
C ARG A 25 -8.20 21.73 23.15
N SER A 26 -6.97 21.21 23.07
CA SER A 26 -5.78 22.06 22.93
C SER A 26 -5.84 22.93 21.68
N VAL A 27 -6.43 22.44 20.57
CA VAL A 27 -6.63 23.23 19.34
C VAL A 27 -7.65 24.33 19.53
N THR A 28 -8.64 24.13 20.40
CA THR A 28 -9.76 25.06 20.59
C THR A 28 -9.60 25.98 21.79
N ARG A 29 -8.73 25.66 22.75
CA ARG A 29 -8.57 26.41 24.01
C ARG A 29 -7.16 26.92 24.29
N ASP A 30 -6.11 26.32 23.72
CA ASP A 30 -4.73 26.80 23.90
C ASP A 30 -4.37 27.76 22.76
N PHE A 31 -4.16 29.04 23.09
CA PHE A 31 -3.95 30.10 22.11
C PHE A 31 -2.46 30.32 21.78
N TYR A 32 -1.56 29.70 22.53
CA TYR A 32 -0.13 29.99 22.43
C TYR A 32 0.67 28.89 21.72
N ARG A 33 0.01 27.81 21.30
CA ARG A 33 0.68 26.66 20.67
C ARG A 33 -0.12 26.12 19.50
N ASP A 34 0.57 26.01 18.36
CA ASP A 34 0.10 25.19 17.26
C ASP A 34 0.03 23.72 17.70
N ALA A 35 -0.95 23.01 17.16
CA ALA A 35 -1.15 21.61 17.46
C ALA A 35 -0.82 20.77 16.25
N THR A 36 0.02 19.76 16.44
CA THR A 36 0.33 18.79 15.40
C THR A 36 -0.17 17.40 15.77
N THR A 37 -0.31 16.54 14.76
CA THR A 37 -0.43 15.09 14.94
C THR A 37 0.93 14.48 15.23
N LYS A 38 0.94 13.23 15.73
CA LYS A 38 2.13 12.38 15.55
C LYS A 38 2.37 12.12 14.06
N GLU A 39 3.61 11.81 13.71
CA GLU A 39 3.97 11.40 12.35
C GLU A 39 3.23 10.11 11.98
N PHE A 40 2.71 10.04 10.76
CA PHE A 40 2.12 8.85 10.17
C PHE A 40 2.65 8.64 8.76
N THR A 41 2.58 7.42 8.25
CA THR A 41 3.11 7.06 6.94
C THR A 41 2.00 6.86 5.92
N PHE A 42 2.21 7.37 4.71
CA PHE A 42 1.34 7.11 3.55
C PHE A 42 2.09 7.41 2.26
N GLY A 43 1.89 6.59 1.22
CA GLY A 43 2.55 6.77 -0.07
C GLY A 43 4.08 6.82 0.05
N TYR A 44 4.64 6.01 0.96
CA TYR A 44 6.08 5.91 1.23
C TYR A 44 6.74 7.17 1.81
N HIS A 45 5.94 8.11 2.30
CA HIS A 45 6.36 9.35 2.95
C HIS A 45 5.83 9.48 4.37
N ARG A 46 6.47 10.35 5.16
CA ARG A 46 6.07 10.70 6.52
C ARG A 46 5.33 12.03 6.52
N TRP A 47 4.13 12.01 7.09
CA TRP A 47 3.22 13.14 7.11
C TRP A 47 2.88 13.54 8.55
N VAL A 48 2.60 14.82 8.74
CA VAL A 48 1.89 15.34 9.91
C VAL A 48 0.81 16.30 9.46
N VAL A 49 -0.25 16.41 10.26
CA VAL A 49 -1.23 17.48 10.13
C VAL A 49 -0.97 18.51 11.22
N SER A 50 -0.85 19.78 10.82
CA SER A 50 -0.73 20.92 11.71
C SER A 50 -2.02 21.72 11.72
N PHE A 51 -2.45 22.11 12.91
CA PHE A 51 -3.57 23.00 13.18
C PHE A 51 -2.98 24.29 13.74
N ASN A 52 -3.11 25.35 12.97
CA ASN A 52 -2.60 26.67 13.35
C ASN A 52 -3.74 27.65 13.49
N ARG A 53 -3.55 28.61 14.38
CA ARG A 53 -4.51 29.71 14.57
C ARG A 53 -3.92 30.94 13.95
N SER A 54 -4.64 31.52 13.00
CA SER A 54 -4.30 32.86 12.51
C SER A 54 -4.83 33.92 13.48
N ASP A 55 -4.19 35.08 13.51
CA ASP A 55 -4.63 36.26 14.29
C ASP A 55 -6.10 36.63 14.03
N SER A 56 -6.65 36.21 12.88
CA SER A 56 -8.05 36.40 12.48
C SER A 56 -9.09 35.49 13.14
N LYS A 57 -8.77 34.78 14.24
CA LYS A 57 -9.67 33.79 14.90
C LYS A 57 -10.16 32.66 13.98
N MET A 58 -9.39 32.38 12.92
CA MET A 58 -9.64 31.28 11.99
C MET A 58 -8.74 30.11 12.34
N LEU A 59 -9.29 28.90 12.26
CA LEU A 59 -8.54 27.66 12.28
C LEU A 59 -7.98 27.41 10.87
N GLY A 60 -6.67 27.29 10.76
CA GLY A 60 -5.97 26.77 9.60
C GLY A 60 -5.54 25.33 9.81
N VAL A 61 -5.42 24.58 8.72
CA VAL A 61 -4.98 23.18 8.74
C VAL A 61 -4.00 22.97 7.59
N HIS A 62 -2.87 22.34 7.86
CA HIS A 62 -1.83 22.07 6.87
C HIS A 62 -1.38 20.62 6.93
N LEU A 63 -1.29 19.99 5.76
CA LEU A 63 -0.59 18.74 5.56
C LEU A 63 0.90 19.05 5.35
N ILE A 64 1.78 18.37 6.07
CA ILE A 64 3.22 18.62 6.04
C ILE A 64 3.99 17.34 5.76
N LEU A 65 4.82 17.36 4.73
CA LEU A 65 5.79 16.32 4.39
C LEU A 65 7.05 16.47 5.27
N ARG A 66 7.42 15.41 6.00
CA ARG A 66 8.52 15.45 6.99
C ARG A 66 9.86 14.97 6.46
N ASN A 67 9.86 14.12 5.45
CA ASN A 67 11.06 13.50 4.86
C ASN A 67 11.36 14.04 3.45
N ALA A 68 11.05 15.30 3.19
CA ALA A 68 11.36 15.94 1.92
C ALA A 68 12.88 15.93 1.67
N SER A 69 13.29 15.60 0.44
CA SER A 69 14.69 15.52 0.02
C SER A 69 14.94 16.42 -1.18
N ALA A 70 16.18 16.92 -1.32
CA ALA A 70 16.56 17.70 -2.49
C ALA A 70 16.34 16.90 -3.79
N GLY A 71 15.92 17.57 -4.86
CA GLY A 71 15.60 16.93 -6.14
C GLY A 71 14.32 16.08 -6.12
N THR A 72 13.68 15.86 -4.97
CA THR A 72 12.47 15.04 -4.85
C THR A 72 11.21 15.89 -4.85
N ARG A 73 10.18 15.43 -5.57
CA ARG A 73 8.83 15.99 -5.59
C ARG A 73 7.83 14.87 -5.30
N CYS A 74 6.98 15.08 -4.30
CA CYS A 74 5.85 14.21 -4.00
C CYS A 74 4.56 14.90 -4.42
N TYR A 75 3.72 14.22 -5.19
CA TYR A 75 2.39 14.66 -5.57
C TYR A 75 1.37 13.80 -4.85
N VAL A 76 0.33 14.42 -4.30
CA VAL A 76 -0.77 13.71 -3.66
C VAL A 76 -2.06 14.53 -3.80
N ASP A 77 -3.18 13.85 -4.00
CA ASP A 77 -4.51 14.45 -3.86
C ASP A 77 -4.91 14.32 -2.39
N TYR A 78 -5.33 15.40 -1.75
CA TYR A 78 -5.77 15.35 -0.35
C TYR A 78 -7.09 16.07 -0.11
N THR A 79 -7.80 15.62 0.92
CA THR A 79 -9.04 16.23 1.37
C THR A 79 -9.09 16.25 2.88
N PHE A 80 -9.30 17.43 3.46
CA PHE A 80 -9.68 17.60 4.86
C PHE A 80 -11.19 17.69 4.96
N SER A 81 -11.79 16.87 5.82
CA SER A 81 -13.23 16.86 6.09
C SER A 81 -13.48 17.00 7.58
N LEU A 82 -14.04 18.13 8.01
CA LEU A 82 -14.49 18.36 9.37
C LEU A 82 -15.88 17.73 9.54
N LEU A 83 -15.99 16.77 10.45
CA LEU A 83 -17.22 15.99 10.60
C LEU A 83 -18.22 16.71 11.50
N ASN A 84 -19.40 16.97 10.96
CA ASN A 84 -20.52 17.48 11.73
C ASN A 84 -21.03 16.39 12.69
N ARG A 85 -21.56 16.77 13.85
CA ARG A 85 -22.06 15.79 14.83
C ARG A 85 -23.51 15.39 14.59
N GLU A 86 -24.26 16.14 13.79
CA GLU A 86 -25.69 15.92 13.57
C GLU A 86 -26.00 15.29 12.21
N HIS A 87 -25.30 15.71 11.14
CA HIS A 87 -25.63 15.24 9.79
C HIS A 87 -24.45 15.32 8.82
N PHE A 88 -24.23 14.27 8.03
CA PHE A 88 -23.07 14.19 7.12
C PHE A 88 -23.07 15.27 6.02
N SER A 89 -24.24 15.69 5.55
CA SER A 89 -24.36 16.74 4.52
C SER A 89 -23.90 18.13 5.01
N LYS A 90 -23.75 18.31 6.32
CA LYS A 90 -23.23 19.54 6.94
C LYS A 90 -21.71 19.50 7.18
N ASN A 91 -21.02 18.43 6.76
CA ASN A 91 -19.57 18.34 6.86
C ASN A 91 -18.91 19.49 6.09
N GLU A 92 -17.81 20.01 6.62
CA GLU A 92 -17.01 21.03 5.94
C GLU A 92 -15.82 20.38 5.27
N ILE A 93 -15.61 20.66 3.99
CA ILE A 93 -14.66 19.95 3.15
C ILE A 93 -13.73 20.95 2.47
N TYR A 94 -12.43 20.70 2.55
CA TYR A 94 -11.41 21.35 1.76
C TYR A 94 -10.66 20.26 0.99
N PHE A 95 -10.51 20.42 -0.32
CA PHE A 95 -9.80 19.45 -1.15
C PHE A 95 -8.85 20.13 -2.11
N GLU A 96 -7.76 19.44 -2.42
CA GLU A 96 -6.79 19.83 -3.43
C GLU A 96 -6.30 18.59 -4.18
N LYS A 97 -5.93 18.76 -5.45
CA LYS A 97 -5.45 17.68 -6.32
C LYS A 97 -4.04 17.97 -6.81
N GLN A 98 -3.25 16.92 -6.98
CA GLN A 98 -1.89 16.95 -7.49
C GLN A 98 -1.00 17.94 -6.73
N CYS A 99 -1.19 18.01 -5.41
CA CYS A 99 -0.43 18.92 -4.55
C CYS A 99 1.02 18.50 -4.51
N ARG A 100 1.89 19.41 -4.92
CA ARG A 100 3.33 19.19 -4.99
C ARG A 100 4.03 19.57 -3.67
N PHE A 101 4.60 18.59 -3.01
CA PHE A 101 5.45 18.74 -1.84
C PHE A 101 6.92 18.53 -2.22
N ASN A 102 7.82 19.36 -1.69
CA ASN A 102 9.26 19.24 -1.84
C ASN A 102 9.99 19.89 -0.65
N ALA A 103 11.32 19.93 -0.67
CA ALA A 103 12.11 20.48 0.43
C ALA A 103 11.85 21.98 0.68
N ASP A 104 11.55 22.76 -0.37
CA ASP A 104 11.29 24.19 -0.28
C ASP A 104 9.84 24.50 0.12
N GLN A 105 8.91 23.62 -0.25
CA GLN A 105 7.48 23.72 0.02
C GLN A 105 6.96 22.41 0.64
N PRO A 106 7.30 22.13 1.91
CA PRO A 106 6.92 20.88 2.57
C PRO A 106 5.50 20.93 3.15
N ALA A 107 4.86 22.10 3.22
CA ALA A 107 3.55 22.28 3.86
C ALA A 107 2.53 22.89 2.89
N GLN A 108 1.32 22.34 2.87
CA GLN A 108 0.19 22.88 2.11
C GLN A 108 -1.12 22.74 2.89
N GLY A 109 -2.04 23.67 2.68
CA GLY A 109 -3.38 23.65 3.27
C GLY A 109 -3.95 25.03 3.50
N PRO A 110 -5.23 25.12 3.90
CA PRO A 110 -5.90 26.39 4.13
C PRO A 110 -5.40 27.05 5.42
N ALA A 111 -4.77 28.22 5.31
CA ALA A 111 -4.42 29.04 6.47
C ALA A 111 -5.63 29.60 7.23
N LYS A 112 -6.80 29.66 6.57
CA LYS A 112 -8.06 30.14 7.12
C LYS A 112 -9.20 29.25 6.61
N TRP A 113 -9.43 28.12 7.27
CA TRP A 113 -10.45 27.16 6.85
C TRP A 113 -11.83 27.46 7.44
N ILE A 114 -11.92 27.59 8.77
CA ILE A 114 -13.18 27.80 9.48
C ILE A 114 -13.01 28.75 10.66
N LEU A 115 -14.03 29.55 10.95
CA LEU A 115 -14.06 30.38 12.15
C LEU A 115 -14.07 29.50 13.40
N MET A 116 -13.30 29.90 14.42
CA MET A 116 -13.27 29.17 15.70
C MET A 116 -14.65 29.11 16.38
N SER A 117 -15.48 30.15 16.22
CA SER A 117 -16.86 30.18 16.73
C SER A 117 -17.75 29.14 16.07
N ASP A 118 -17.48 28.85 14.80
CA ASP A 118 -18.31 28.00 13.96
C ASP A 118 -18.15 26.52 14.31
N LEU A 119 -17.00 26.12 14.85
CA LEU A 119 -16.81 24.78 15.38
C LEU A 119 -17.91 24.42 16.39
N HIS A 120 -18.25 25.35 17.28
CA HIS A 120 -19.30 25.14 18.28
C HIS A 120 -20.70 25.44 17.74
N SER A 121 -20.90 26.61 17.13
CA SER A 121 -22.24 27.07 16.70
C SER A 121 -22.85 26.15 15.62
N ARG A 122 -22.01 25.55 14.77
CA ARG A 122 -22.42 24.64 13.70
C ARG A 122 -22.27 23.16 14.06
N LYS A 123 -22.00 22.83 15.32
CA LYS A 123 -22.00 21.45 15.85
C LYS A 123 -20.91 20.54 15.28
N PHE A 124 -19.71 21.08 15.03
CA PHE A 124 -18.53 20.26 14.72
C PHE A 124 -17.81 19.78 15.99
N SER A 125 -17.80 20.61 17.05
CA SER A 125 -17.17 20.27 18.32
C SER A 125 -18.16 19.79 19.38
N ASP A 126 -17.64 19.04 20.35
CA ASP A 126 -18.33 18.75 21.60
C ASP A 126 -18.22 19.90 22.62
N GLU A 127 -18.80 19.70 23.79
CA GLU A 127 -18.77 20.67 24.91
C GLU A 127 -17.35 20.87 25.46
N ASN A 128 -16.48 19.87 25.29
CA ASN A 128 -15.08 19.95 25.67
C ASN A 128 -14.25 20.73 24.63
N GLY A 129 -14.81 21.01 23.46
CA GLY A 129 -14.13 21.65 22.34
C GLY A 129 -13.28 20.67 21.54
N GLU A 130 -13.59 19.38 21.58
CA GLU A 130 -12.98 18.35 20.75
C GLU A 130 -13.84 18.11 19.51
N PHE A 131 -13.22 17.72 18.40
CA PHE A 131 -13.92 17.45 17.14
C PHE A 131 -13.22 16.37 16.31
N LEU A 132 -13.92 15.85 15.30
CA LEU A 132 -13.38 14.89 14.36
C LEU A 132 -13.00 15.55 13.04
N MET A 133 -11.85 15.16 12.50
CA MET A 133 -11.42 15.55 11.17
C MET A 133 -10.88 14.32 10.43
N ASP A 134 -11.41 14.07 9.25
CA ASP A 134 -10.84 13.12 8.31
C ASP A 134 -9.83 13.80 7.40
N LEU A 135 -8.70 13.14 7.17
CA LEU A 135 -7.78 13.41 6.08
C LEU A 135 -7.86 12.23 5.11
N THR A 136 -8.23 12.50 3.86
CA THR A 136 -8.14 11.53 2.78
C THR A 136 -6.91 11.85 1.93
N LEU A 137 -6.09 10.84 1.62
CA LEU A 137 -4.94 10.93 0.74
C LEU A 137 -5.08 9.92 -0.40
N SER A 138 -4.81 10.32 -1.64
CA SER A 138 -4.92 9.45 -2.82
C SER A 138 -3.98 9.87 -3.94
N ASN A 139 -3.75 8.98 -4.91
CA ASN A 139 -2.86 9.17 -6.05
C ASN A 139 -1.43 9.65 -5.66
N PRO A 140 -0.76 9.01 -4.69
CA PRO A 140 0.61 9.40 -4.35
C PRO A 140 1.57 9.09 -5.51
N LEU A 141 2.35 10.07 -5.93
CA LEU A 141 3.40 9.95 -6.94
C LEU A 141 4.68 10.58 -6.40
N THR A 142 5.82 9.89 -6.52
CA THR A 142 7.11 10.44 -6.10
C THR A 142 8.11 10.40 -7.24
N VAL A 143 8.72 11.56 -7.48
CA VAL A 143 9.71 11.76 -8.53
C VAL A 143 10.99 12.32 -7.92
N TYR A 144 12.13 11.79 -8.33
CA TYR A 144 13.45 12.37 -8.07
C TYR A 144 14.07 12.83 -9.39
N GLU A 145 14.59 14.05 -9.41
CA GLU A 145 15.22 14.65 -10.59
C GLU A 145 16.53 15.33 -10.25
N VAL A 146 17.57 15.05 -11.03
CA VAL A 146 18.91 15.61 -10.83
C VAL A 146 19.71 15.65 -12.12
N ASP A 147 20.57 16.67 -12.23
CA ASP A 147 21.58 16.79 -13.28
C ASP A 147 22.94 16.35 -12.74
N VAL A 148 23.56 15.36 -13.40
CA VAL A 148 24.88 14.84 -13.03
C VAL A 148 25.91 15.27 -14.08
N ARG A 149 26.95 16.00 -13.65
CA ARG A 149 28.07 16.33 -14.53
C ARG A 149 29.02 15.15 -14.64
N MET A 150 29.16 14.60 -15.84
CA MET A 150 30.05 13.46 -16.10
C MET A 150 31.46 13.95 -16.38
N SER A 151 32.45 13.33 -15.73
CA SER A 151 33.87 13.64 -15.93
C SER A 151 34.52 12.61 -16.86
N HIS A 152 35.56 13.02 -17.58
CA HIS A 152 36.41 12.11 -18.34
C HIS A 152 37.58 11.63 -17.48
N LEU A 153 38.02 10.39 -17.69
CA LEU A 153 39.19 9.84 -17.01
C LEU A 153 40.47 10.57 -17.47
N PRO A 154 41.27 11.13 -16.55
CA PRO A 154 42.58 11.66 -16.90
C PRO A 154 43.46 10.47 -17.32
N PHE A 155 44.12 10.57 -18.48
CA PHE A 155 45.06 9.57 -19.04
C PHE A 155 44.47 8.36 -19.79
N GLY A 156 43.19 8.37 -20.17
CA GLY A 156 42.64 7.36 -21.09
C GLY A 156 42.98 7.64 -22.56
N HIS A 157 43.56 6.68 -23.29
CA HIS A 157 43.76 6.77 -24.76
C HIS A 157 42.44 6.85 -25.57
N HIS A 158 41.30 6.72 -24.91
CA HIS A 158 39.96 6.95 -25.42
C HIS A 158 39.20 7.80 -24.39
N HIS A 159 38.33 8.72 -24.81
CA HIS A 159 37.49 9.61 -23.97
C HIS A 159 36.50 8.86 -23.04
N LYS A 160 36.99 7.96 -22.18
CA LYS A 160 36.20 7.15 -21.26
C LYS A 160 35.70 8.02 -20.11
N LEU A 161 34.41 7.91 -19.80
CA LEU A 161 33.77 8.60 -18.69
C LEU A 161 34.14 7.96 -17.35
N SER A 162 34.19 8.70 -16.26
CA SER A 162 34.33 8.12 -14.92
C SER A 162 32.97 7.62 -14.40
N ASN A 163 33.00 6.71 -13.42
CA ASN A 163 31.80 6.41 -12.63
C ASN A 163 31.31 7.70 -11.93
N ALA A 164 30.01 7.76 -11.68
CA ALA A 164 29.38 8.88 -11.01
C ALA A 164 28.23 8.39 -10.13
N GLU A 165 27.88 9.18 -9.11
CA GLU A 165 26.75 8.92 -8.22
C GLU A 165 25.94 10.19 -8.05
N THR A 166 24.63 10.04 -7.88
CA THR A 166 23.75 11.16 -7.51
C THR A 166 23.84 11.45 -6.00
N PRO A 167 23.43 12.65 -5.57
CA PRO A 167 23.03 12.86 -4.17
C PRO A 167 21.96 11.84 -3.76
N TYR A 168 21.86 11.59 -2.46
CA TYR A 168 20.86 10.69 -1.92
C TYR A 168 19.47 11.36 -1.84
N PHE A 169 18.43 10.55 -1.84
CA PHE A 169 17.04 10.97 -1.61
C PHE A 169 16.30 9.94 -0.74
N ALA A 170 15.32 10.40 0.04
CA ALA A 170 14.54 9.55 0.92
C ALA A 170 13.26 9.03 0.23
N PHE A 171 13.01 7.73 0.32
CA PHE A 171 11.75 7.11 -0.12
C PHE A 171 11.50 5.78 0.60
N GLY A 172 10.27 5.55 1.03
CA GLY A 172 9.91 4.34 1.79
C GLY A 172 10.60 4.25 3.13
N GLY A 173 11.10 5.38 3.66
CA GLY A 173 11.96 5.50 4.82
C GLY A 173 13.30 4.74 4.72
N PHE A 174 13.80 4.62 3.50
CA PHE A 174 15.20 4.32 3.18
C PHE A 174 15.80 5.52 2.44
N GLU A 175 17.12 5.57 2.38
CA GLU A 175 17.87 6.53 1.56
C GLU A 175 18.41 5.80 0.32
N TRP A 176 18.33 6.46 -0.84
CA TRP A 176 18.67 5.91 -2.13
C TRP A 176 19.58 6.85 -2.90
N ASN A 177 20.50 6.32 -3.71
CA ASN A 177 21.17 7.07 -4.75
C ASN A 177 21.22 6.28 -6.07
N ILE A 178 21.65 6.94 -7.14
CA ILE A 178 21.81 6.31 -8.45
C ILE A 178 23.29 6.23 -8.77
N GLY A 179 23.79 5.01 -8.90
CA GLY A 179 25.14 4.71 -9.36
C GLY A 179 25.18 4.57 -10.89
N ILE A 180 26.10 5.29 -11.53
CA ILE A 180 26.30 5.32 -12.98
C ILE A 180 27.67 4.73 -13.27
N HIS A 181 27.68 3.60 -13.97
CA HIS A 181 28.90 2.88 -14.34
C HIS A 181 29.04 2.82 -15.87
N PRO A 182 29.66 3.83 -16.52
CA PRO A 182 29.73 3.91 -17.98
C PRO A 182 30.48 2.75 -18.64
N GLN A 183 31.37 2.07 -17.92
CA GLN A 183 32.13 0.91 -18.40
C GLN A 183 31.54 -0.43 -17.93
N GLY A 184 30.42 -0.40 -17.20
CA GLY A 184 29.90 -1.56 -16.51
C GLY A 184 30.67 -1.88 -15.22
N ILE A 185 30.29 -2.99 -14.60
CA ILE A 185 30.86 -3.45 -13.33
C ILE A 185 31.75 -4.67 -13.62
N PRO A 186 33.06 -4.61 -13.35
CA PRO A 186 33.99 -5.69 -13.72
C PRO A 186 33.66 -7.05 -13.09
N GLU A 187 33.08 -7.04 -11.88
CA GLU A 187 32.71 -8.23 -11.12
C GLU A 187 31.50 -8.97 -11.71
N ASP A 188 30.75 -8.34 -12.63
CA ASP A 188 29.52 -8.89 -13.18
C ASP A 188 29.78 -9.60 -14.51
N GLN A 189 29.91 -10.93 -14.47
CA GLN A 189 30.37 -11.75 -15.60
C GLN A 189 29.41 -11.74 -16.80
N GLU A 190 28.11 -11.55 -16.59
CA GLU A 190 27.08 -11.59 -17.65
C GLU A 190 26.94 -10.28 -18.45
N THR A 191 27.32 -9.14 -17.86
CA THR A 191 27.19 -7.81 -18.47
C THR A 191 28.49 -7.03 -18.56
N SER A 192 29.63 -7.69 -18.30
CA SER A 192 30.97 -7.13 -18.36
C SER A 192 31.16 -6.30 -19.63
N ASN A 193 31.55 -5.03 -19.46
CA ASN A 193 31.72 -3.98 -20.49
C ASN A 193 30.47 -3.27 -21.04
N ARG A 194 29.26 -3.50 -20.49
CA ARG A 194 28.09 -2.65 -20.82
C ARG A 194 27.85 -1.60 -19.76
N PRO A 195 27.51 -0.35 -20.13
CA PRO A 195 27.16 0.66 -19.14
C PRO A 195 26.02 0.17 -18.25
N LYS A 196 26.10 0.43 -16.95
CA LYS A 196 25.16 -0.10 -15.96
C LYS A 196 24.70 0.98 -15.01
N ILE A 197 23.42 0.93 -14.66
CA ILE A 197 22.79 1.86 -13.71
C ILE A 197 22.31 1.05 -12.51
N LEU A 198 22.59 1.56 -11.31
CA LEU A 198 22.18 0.96 -10.04
C LEU A 198 21.32 1.95 -9.25
N LEU A 199 20.25 1.47 -8.63
CA LEU A 199 19.53 2.19 -7.58
C LEU A 199 20.02 1.67 -6.22
N ASN A 200 21.05 2.29 -5.65
CA ASN A 200 21.66 1.78 -4.43
C ASN A 200 20.88 2.25 -3.21
N ARG A 201 20.69 1.31 -2.29
CA ARG A 201 20.11 1.58 -0.97
C ARG A 201 21.23 1.91 0.02
N LEU A 202 21.06 2.97 0.79
CA LEU A 202 22.08 3.49 1.70
C LEU A 202 21.76 3.26 3.19
N THR A 203 20.54 2.84 3.52
CA THR A 203 20.09 2.61 4.91
C THR A 203 19.15 1.39 5.05
N GLY A 204 18.95 0.94 6.30
CA GLY A 204 17.98 -0.12 6.64
C GLY A 204 18.43 -1.55 6.31
N PHE A 205 19.72 -1.82 6.35
CA PHE A 205 20.37 -3.09 5.96
C PHE A 205 19.97 -4.32 6.78
N ASP A 206 19.12 -4.15 7.79
CA ASP A 206 18.53 -5.23 8.59
C ASP A 206 17.50 -6.07 7.83
N HIS A 207 16.94 -5.54 6.73
CA HIS A 207 16.02 -6.27 5.87
C HIS A 207 16.42 -6.15 4.40
N ALA A 208 16.02 -7.13 3.59
CA ALA A 208 15.93 -6.94 2.15
C ALA A 208 14.78 -5.97 1.85
N VAL A 209 14.85 -5.27 0.72
CA VAL A 209 13.83 -4.29 0.31
C VAL A 209 13.40 -4.56 -1.12
N ARG A 210 12.11 -4.84 -1.32
CA ARG A 210 11.52 -4.89 -2.65
C ARG A 210 11.19 -3.48 -3.09
N VAL A 211 11.70 -3.08 -4.25
CA VAL A 211 11.56 -1.75 -4.79
C VAL A 211 11.05 -1.81 -6.22
N GLN A 212 10.09 -0.94 -6.54
CA GLN A 212 9.60 -0.73 -7.90
C GLN A 212 9.77 0.72 -8.31
N TYR A 213 10.37 0.93 -9.48
CA TYR A 213 10.77 2.25 -9.95
C TYR A 213 10.92 2.27 -11.48
N ARG A 214 11.00 3.47 -12.04
CA ARG A 214 11.35 3.71 -13.45
C ARG A 214 12.40 4.81 -13.52
N ILE A 215 13.42 4.63 -14.35
CA ILE A 215 14.47 5.63 -14.59
C ILE A 215 14.44 6.08 -16.03
N VAL A 216 14.45 7.39 -16.22
CA VAL A 216 14.62 8.05 -17.51
C VAL A 216 15.93 8.84 -17.47
N LEU A 217 16.79 8.63 -18.47
CA LEU A 217 18.12 9.21 -18.59
C LEU A 217 18.21 10.07 -19.85
N GLY A 218 18.89 11.21 -19.75
CA GLY A 218 19.06 12.16 -20.84
C GLY A 218 17.88 13.13 -20.97
N ASP A 219 17.85 13.89 -22.06
CA ASP A 219 16.84 14.93 -22.31
C ASP A 219 16.54 15.02 -23.82
N ALA A 220 15.38 15.58 -24.16
CA ALA A 220 14.91 15.84 -25.52
C ALA A 220 14.93 14.61 -26.46
N ASP A 221 15.82 14.64 -27.45
CA ASP A 221 15.98 13.63 -28.50
C ASP A 221 16.88 12.46 -28.09
N ARG A 222 17.55 12.55 -26.93
CA ARG A 222 18.54 11.58 -26.45
C ARG A 222 18.12 10.98 -25.12
N VAL A 223 17.01 10.25 -25.15
CA VAL A 223 16.39 9.71 -23.95
C VAL A 223 16.48 8.18 -23.93
N PHE A 224 16.84 7.64 -22.78
CA PHE A 224 16.69 6.22 -22.47
C PHE A 224 15.66 6.07 -21.35
N ASP A 225 14.75 5.11 -21.49
CA ASP A 225 13.74 4.78 -20.50
C ASP A 225 13.86 3.30 -20.12
N SER A 226 14.01 3.03 -18.82
CA SER A 226 14.10 1.66 -18.33
C SER A 226 12.79 0.89 -18.41
N GLY A 227 11.65 1.58 -18.55
CA GLY A 227 10.35 1.02 -18.18
C GLY A 227 10.27 0.79 -16.66
N VAL A 228 9.21 0.11 -16.23
CA VAL A 228 9.02 -0.25 -14.81
C VAL A 228 9.94 -1.42 -14.45
N LEU A 229 10.79 -1.22 -13.46
CA LEU A 229 11.67 -2.23 -12.89
C LEU A 229 11.15 -2.63 -11.51
N CYS A 230 11.19 -3.93 -11.20
CA CYS A 230 10.92 -4.46 -9.87
C CYS A 230 12.13 -5.30 -9.44
N GLN A 231 12.77 -4.92 -8.34
CA GLN A 231 14.03 -5.52 -7.89
C GLN A 231 14.03 -5.69 -6.36
N ILE A 232 14.92 -6.53 -5.87
CA ILE A 232 15.18 -6.68 -4.43
C ILE A 232 16.58 -6.13 -4.16
N SER A 233 16.66 -5.14 -3.26
CA SER A 233 17.90 -4.74 -2.62
C SER A 233 18.15 -5.70 -1.45
N ASP A 234 19.27 -6.41 -1.45
CA ASP A 234 19.60 -7.36 -0.40
C ASP A 234 19.99 -6.68 0.92
N VAL A 235 20.28 -7.48 1.95
CA VAL A 235 20.71 -6.99 3.28
C VAL A 235 22.05 -6.24 3.26
N THR A 236 22.82 -6.31 2.16
CA THR A 236 24.04 -5.52 1.99
C THR A 236 23.80 -4.21 1.23
N GLY A 237 22.55 -3.94 0.84
CA GLY A 237 22.17 -2.79 0.03
C GLY A 237 22.39 -2.98 -1.46
N LYS A 238 22.94 -4.13 -1.89
CA LYS A 238 23.23 -4.40 -3.29
C LYS A 238 21.94 -4.65 -4.05
N ILE A 239 21.88 -4.09 -5.25
CA ILE A 239 20.80 -4.28 -6.21
C ILE A 239 21.41 -4.77 -7.52
N GLN A 240 20.68 -5.56 -8.29
CA GLN A 240 21.16 -6.03 -9.58
C GLN A 240 21.36 -4.87 -10.57
N GLY A 241 20.53 -3.81 -10.47
CA GLY A 241 20.50 -2.71 -11.43
C GLY A 241 20.13 -3.19 -12.83
N PHE A 242 20.41 -2.38 -13.85
CA PHE A 242 20.11 -2.76 -15.24
C PHE A 242 21.19 -2.26 -16.21
N PRO A 243 21.54 -3.07 -17.23
CA PRO A 243 22.46 -2.65 -18.28
C PRO A 243 21.75 -1.72 -19.27
N LEU A 244 22.51 -0.77 -19.82
CA LEU A 244 22.05 0.07 -20.92
C LEU A 244 22.36 -0.57 -22.27
N LYS A 245 21.48 -0.31 -23.24
CA LYS A 245 21.66 -0.72 -24.64
C LYS A 245 22.47 0.30 -25.46
N CYS A 246 22.69 1.49 -24.93
CA CYS A 246 23.45 2.58 -25.54
C CYS A 246 24.60 3.03 -24.63
N GLY A 247 25.54 3.80 -25.17
CA GLY A 247 26.60 4.41 -24.37
C GLY A 247 26.06 5.59 -23.56
N ILE A 248 26.56 5.78 -22.32
CA ILE A 248 26.19 6.97 -21.52
C ILE A 248 26.50 8.27 -22.26
N ALA A 249 27.58 8.31 -23.04
CA ALA A 249 27.98 9.48 -23.81
C ALA A 249 26.89 9.93 -24.82
N ASP A 250 26.08 9.00 -25.33
CA ASP A 250 25.01 9.28 -26.29
C ASP A 250 23.85 10.03 -25.63
N LEU A 251 23.71 9.91 -24.30
CA LEU A 251 22.65 10.53 -23.49
C LEU A 251 23.06 11.88 -22.90
N LEU A 252 24.32 12.30 -23.07
CA LEU A 252 24.82 13.55 -22.50
C LEU A 252 24.43 14.76 -23.34
N HIS A 253 24.03 15.82 -22.65
CA HIS A 253 23.92 17.16 -23.22
C HIS A 253 24.96 18.08 -22.56
N ARG A 254 25.94 18.57 -23.34
CA ARG A 254 27.04 19.42 -22.82
C ARG A 254 27.77 18.84 -21.59
N GLY A 255 27.96 17.52 -21.57
CA GLY A 255 28.63 16.81 -20.47
C GLY A 255 27.77 16.58 -19.22
N ILE A 256 26.47 16.89 -19.29
CA ILE A 256 25.50 16.69 -18.22
C ILE A 256 24.56 15.55 -18.60
N LEU A 257 24.33 14.64 -17.66
CA LEU A 257 23.31 13.61 -17.72
C LEU A 257 22.15 14.02 -16.83
N ARG A 258 20.98 14.28 -17.43
CA ARG A 258 19.74 14.49 -16.69
C ARG A 258 19.17 13.14 -16.28
N ILE A 259 18.71 13.02 -15.05
CA ILE A 259 18.18 11.79 -14.49
C ILE A 259 16.83 12.09 -13.86
N TYR A 260 15.83 11.32 -14.24
CA TYR A 260 14.49 11.34 -13.68
C TYR A 260 14.14 9.94 -13.18
N VAL A 261 13.69 9.84 -11.93
CA VAL A 261 13.28 8.57 -11.32
C VAL A 261 11.88 8.70 -10.78
N GLU A 262 11.00 7.81 -11.19
CA GLU A 262 9.69 7.62 -10.60
C GLU A 262 9.76 6.45 -9.61
N MET A 263 9.49 6.72 -8.33
CA MET A 263 9.48 5.72 -7.27
C MET A 263 8.04 5.28 -6.99
N MET A 264 7.77 3.98 -7.13
CA MET A 264 6.41 3.43 -7.01
C MET A 264 6.19 2.78 -5.65
N PHE A 265 7.13 1.93 -5.20
CA PHE A 265 7.14 1.39 -3.84
C PHE A 265 8.52 0.95 -3.36
N ALA A 266 8.70 0.88 -2.04
CA ALA A 266 9.89 0.35 -1.38
C ALA A 266 9.49 -0.29 -0.04
N ASN A 267 9.39 -1.61 0.00
CA ASN A 267 8.87 -2.39 1.13
C ASN A 267 9.94 -3.29 1.72
N ALA A 268 10.01 -3.37 3.05
CA ALA A 268 10.87 -4.34 3.72
C ALA A 268 10.34 -5.76 3.48
N VAL A 269 11.25 -6.70 3.26
CA VAL A 269 10.95 -8.11 3.03
C VAL A 269 11.66 -8.96 4.06
N SER A 270 10.92 -9.88 4.66
CA SER A 270 11.44 -10.93 5.53
C SER A 270 11.34 -12.26 4.82
N GLU A 271 12.48 -12.88 4.56
CA GLU A 271 12.58 -14.22 3.98
C GLU A 271 12.59 -15.25 5.12
N VAL A 272 11.70 -16.24 5.06
CA VAL A 272 11.45 -17.17 6.15
C VAL A 272 11.39 -18.58 5.59
N LEU A 273 12.16 -19.48 6.18
CA LEU A 273 12.03 -20.91 5.94
C LEU A 273 11.03 -21.49 6.94
N ILE A 274 9.84 -21.84 6.46
CA ILE A 274 8.78 -22.40 7.31
C ILE A 274 8.81 -23.93 7.27
N PRO A 275 8.86 -24.62 8.41
CA PRO A 275 8.71 -26.07 8.45
C PRO A 275 7.26 -26.45 8.12
N LEU A 276 7.09 -27.55 7.37
CA LEU A 276 5.77 -28.09 6.98
C LEU A 276 5.32 -29.27 7.83
N GLN A 277 6.17 -29.74 8.74
CA GLN A 277 5.77 -30.70 9.77
C GLN A 277 5.17 -29.96 10.96
N ASN A 278 4.29 -30.65 11.69
CA ASN A 278 3.69 -30.12 12.91
C ASN A 278 4.80 -29.69 13.87
N ARG A 279 5.01 -28.37 13.93
CA ARG A 279 5.78 -27.73 14.98
C ARG A 279 5.12 -28.09 16.31
N ASP A 280 5.92 -28.28 17.35
CA ASP A 280 5.36 -28.47 18.69
C ASP A 280 4.44 -27.26 18.96
N PRO A 281 3.15 -27.45 19.30
CA PRO A 281 2.23 -26.35 19.57
C PRO A 281 2.70 -25.40 20.69
N SER A 282 3.69 -25.82 21.49
CA SER A 282 4.33 -24.98 22.50
C SER A 282 5.46 -24.08 21.97
N ASP A 283 6.00 -24.36 20.77
CA ASP A 283 7.06 -23.56 20.16
C ASP A 283 6.50 -22.32 19.46
N THR A 284 6.43 -21.24 20.22
CA THR A 284 5.99 -19.91 19.76
C THR A 284 7.15 -19.02 19.32
N THR A 285 8.33 -19.60 19.07
CA THR A 285 9.54 -18.84 18.77
C THR A 285 9.38 -18.10 17.44
N PRO A 286 9.54 -16.76 17.43
CA PRO A 286 9.48 -15.95 16.21
C PRO A 286 10.53 -16.39 15.19
N ASN A 287 10.19 -16.32 13.91
CA ASN A 287 11.08 -16.65 12.80
C ASN A 287 11.24 -15.53 11.78
N CYS A 288 10.58 -14.40 12.00
CA CYS A 288 10.77 -13.19 11.20
C CYS A 288 10.46 -11.92 11.98
N TYR A 289 10.87 -10.79 11.43
CA TYR A 289 10.65 -9.47 12.03
C TYR A 289 10.06 -8.54 10.98
N ASP A 290 9.19 -7.63 11.40
CA ASP A 290 8.76 -6.54 10.54
C ASP A 290 9.76 -5.40 10.48
N ARG A 291 9.46 -4.39 9.67
CA ARG A 291 10.27 -3.18 9.51
C ARG A 291 10.56 -2.45 10.82
N GLU A 292 9.66 -2.52 11.80
CA GLU A 292 9.81 -1.89 13.11
C GLU A 292 10.47 -2.84 14.13
N LYS A 293 11.00 -3.97 13.65
CA LYS A 293 11.67 -5.02 14.43
C LYS A 293 10.76 -5.74 15.43
N HIS A 294 9.45 -5.72 15.23
CA HIS A 294 8.57 -6.56 16.03
C HIS A 294 8.64 -7.99 15.53
N ALA A 295 8.61 -8.95 16.45
CA ALA A 295 8.75 -10.36 16.15
C ALA A 295 7.43 -11.00 15.67
N TRP A 296 7.56 -11.85 14.65
CA TRP A 296 6.46 -12.57 14.02
C TRP A 296 6.81 -14.05 13.86
N LEU A 297 5.76 -14.87 13.85
CA LEU A 297 5.83 -16.30 13.64
C LEU A 297 5.01 -16.65 12.40
N ALA A 298 5.67 -17.15 11.36
CA ALA A 298 5.03 -17.72 10.19
C ALA A 298 5.07 -19.26 10.21
N GLU A 299 3.97 -19.90 9.85
CA GLU A 299 3.83 -21.35 9.82
C GLU A 299 3.15 -21.82 8.53
N GLY A 300 3.48 -23.04 8.11
CA GLY A 300 2.81 -23.73 7.00
C GLY A 300 1.81 -24.76 7.51
N ASP A 301 0.68 -24.88 6.83
CA ASP A 301 -0.36 -25.87 7.10
C ASP A 301 -0.68 -26.64 5.81
N ILE A 302 -0.51 -27.96 5.89
CA ILE A 302 -0.68 -28.92 4.79
C ILE A 302 -1.82 -29.92 5.06
N GLU A 303 -2.67 -29.69 6.07
CA GLU A 303 -3.78 -30.60 6.38
C GLU A 303 -4.93 -30.53 5.35
N GLY A 304 -4.97 -29.46 4.54
CA GLY A 304 -5.99 -29.22 3.52
C GLY A 304 -5.59 -29.66 2.10
N GLU A 305 -6.39 -29.26 1.11
CA GLU A 305 -6.12 -29.53 -0.32
C GLU A 305 -4.97 -28.67 -0.88
N CYS A 306 -4.90 -27.42 -0.43
CA CYS A 306 -3.87 -26.46 -0.81
C CYS A 306 -3.07 -26.02 0.42
N LEU A 307 -1.80 -25.66 0.20
CA LEU A 307 -0.94 -25.08 1.22
C LEU A 307 -1.59 -23.82 1.81
N LYS A 308 -1.62 -23.73 3.13
CA LYS A 308 -2.01 -22.52 3.84
C LYS A 308 -0.83 -22.00 4.64
N LEU A 309 -0.75 -20.70 4.77
CA LEU A 309 0.20 -20.04 5.63
C LEU A 309 -0.54 -19.46 6.83
N LYS A 310 0.09 -19.43 8.01
CA LYS A 310 -0.43 -18.75 9.20
C LYS A 310 0.60 -17.75 9.68
N LEU A 311 0.18 -16.54 9.99
CA LEU A 311 1.05 -15.49 10.51
C LEU A 311 0.54 -14.99 11.85
N PHE A 312 1.42 -15.03 12.86
CA PHE A 312 1.16 -14.59 14.22
C PHE A 312 2.10 -13.45 14.60
N CYS A 313 1.58 -12.45 15.31
CA CYS A 313 2.35 -11.41 15.98
C CYS A 313 2.77 -11.91 17.36
N SER A 314 4.06 -12.16 17.55
CA SER A 314 4.61 -12.66 18.81
C SER A 314 4.75 -11.55 19.87
N ASP A 315 4.80 -10.30 19.42
CA ASP A 315 5.16 -9.13 20.22
C ASP A 315 3.99 -8.20 20.55
N LEU A 316 2.81 -8.76 20.85
CA LEU A 316 1.62 -7.96 21.22
C LEU A 316 1.89 -7.00 22.39
N HIS A 317 2.74 -7.41 23.33
CA HIS A 317 3.10 -6.62 24.51
C HIS A 317 3.82 -5.31 24.19
N HIS A 318 4.42 -5.16 23.01
CA HIS A 318 5.03 -3.92 22.52
C HIS A 318 4.01 -2.90 22.03
N VAL A 319 2.76 -3.32 21.75
CA VAL A 319 1.68 -2.38 21.45
C VAL A 319 1.36 -1.57 22.71
N PRO A 320 1.44 -0.22 22.68
CA PRO A 320 1.13 0.60 23.84
C PRO A 320 -0.31 0.39 24.35
N ARG A 321 -0.49 0.46 25.67
CA ARG A 321 -1.84 0.46 26.29
C ARG A 321 -2.72 1.53 25.66
N ASN A 322 -4.01 1.21 25.52
CA ASN A 322 -5.01 2.07 24.89
C ASN A 322 -4.67 2.48 23.45
N HIS A 323 -3.81 1.74 22.75
CA HIS A 323 -3.54 1.93 21.33
C HIS A 323 -3.82 0.64 20.56
N LEU A 324 -4.02 0.80 19.26
CA LEU A 324 -4.27 -0.26 18.30
C LEU A 324 -3.20 -0.15 17.20
N ARG A 325 -2.50 -1.24 16.89
CA ARG A 325 -1.54 -1.28 15.79
C ARG A 325 -2.21 -1.90 14.57
N TYR A 326 -2.33 -1.14 13.49
CA TYR A 326 -2.70 -1.66 12.17
C TYR A 326 -1.45 -2.12 11.44
N VAL A 327 -1.48 -3.33 10.87
CA VAL A 327 -0.39 -3.85 10.04
C VAL A 327 -0.97 -4.48 8.78
N SER A 328 -0.31 -4.28 7.64
CA SER A 328 -0.65 -4.90 6.36
C SER A 328 0.58 -5.47 5.66
N TRP A 329 0.40 -6.57 4.92
CA TRP A 329 1.49 -7.29 4.27
C TRP A 329 0.99 -8.07 3.04
N ASN A 330 1.93 -8.38 2.15
CA ASN A 330 1.78 -9.43 1.16
C ASN A 330 2.64 -10.63 1.59
N ALA A 331 2.18 -11.84 1.31
CA ALA A 331 2.98 -13.05 1.48
C ALA A 331 3.20 -13.70 0.11
N TYR A 332 4.38 -14.28 -0.07
CA TYR A 332 4.77 -14.97 -1.28
C TYR A 332 5.38 -16.32 -0.95
N VAL A 333 5.08 -17.33 -1.76
CA VAL A 333 5.80 -18.61 -1.75
C VAL A 333 6.92 -18.55 -2.78
N VAL A 334 8.16 -18.78 -2.35
CA VAL A 334 9.36 -18.68 -3.19
C VAL A 334 9.56 -19.98 -3.97
N ARG A 335 9.82 -19.88 -5.28
CA ARG A 335 10.13 -21.04 -6.13
C ARG A 335 11.64 -21.16 -6.37
N ASN A 336 12.15 -22.38 -6.34
CA ASN A 336 13.58 -22.74 -6.26
C ASN A 336 14.52 -22.15 -7.33
N GLU A 337 14.03 -21.77 -8.51
CA GLU A 337 14.94 -21.53 -9.65
C GLU A 337 14.94 -20.09 -10.20
N ASN A 338 13.98 -19.24 -9.82
CA ASN A 338 13.97 -17.82 -10.20
C ASN A 338 13.03 -17.01 -9.30
N LYS A 339 13.57 -16.06 -8.51
CA LYS A 339 12.78 -15.14 -7.66
C LYS A 339 11.73 -14.33 -8.44
N GLU A 340 11.85 -14.24 -9.76
CA GLU A 340 10.88 -13.60 -10.66
C GLU A 340 9.52 -14.31 -10.73
N LYS A 341 9.39 -15.53 -10.18
CA LYS A 341 8.13 -16.30 -10.13
C LYS A 341 7.67 -16.61 -8.71
N ASN A 342 7.92 -15.71 -7.77
CA ASN A 342 7.33 -15.81 -6.43
C ASN A 342 5.80 -15.77 -6.53
N MET A 343 5.12 -16.76 -5.94
CA MET A 343 3.67 -16.87 -6.01
C MET A 343 3.05 -16.04 -4.90
N ILE A 344 2.28 -15.01 -5.25
CA ILE A 344 1.53 -14.24 -4.27
C ILE A 344 0.40 -15.08 -3.69
N VAL A 345 0.24 -15.01 -2.37
CA VAL A 345 -0.87 -15.62 -1.64
C VAL A 345 -2.20 -14.98 -2.05
N LEU A 346 -3.28 -15.77 -2.06
CA LEU A 346 -4.60 -15.32 -2.46
C LEU A 346 -5.15 -14.24 -1.51
N ASN A 347 -5.98 -13.35 -2.04
CA ASN A 347 -6.64 -12.27 -1.29
C ASN A 347 -5.70 -11.21 -0.68
N ALA A 348 -4.43 -11.18 -1.12
CA ALA A 348 -3.51 -10.11 -0.79
C ALA A 348 -4.02 -8.72 -1.24
N PRO A 349 -3.64 -7.62 -0.56
CA PRO A 349 -2.86 -7.61 0.67
C PRO A 349 -3.68 -8.07 1.88
N HIS A 350 -3.00 -8.76 2.79
CA HIS A 350 -3.54 -9.12 4.11
C HIS A 350 -3.31 -7.99 5.09
N TRP A 351 -4.16 -7.90 6.11
CA TRP A 351 -4.03 -6.91 7.17
C TRP A 351 -4.79 -7.33 8.42
N ASN A 352 -4.34 -6.83 9.57
CA ASN A 352 -5.01 -7.03 10.85
C ASN A 352 -4.74 -5.86 11.82
N TYR A 353 -5.51 -5.82 12.90
CA TYR A 353 -5.30 -4.91 14.02
C TYR A 353 -4.86 -5.68 15.28
N TYR A 354 -3.91 -5.11 16.01
CA TYR A 354 -3.31 -5.73 17.19
C TYR A 354 -3.43 -4.82 18.41
N ILE A 355 -3.73 -5.42 19.56
CA ILE A 355 -3.83 -4.77 20.87
C ILE A 355 -2.95 -5.51 21.87
N GLN A 356 -2.55 -4.83 22.94
CA GLN A 356 -1.66 -5.41 23.95
C GLN A 356 -2.27 -6.60 24.72
N GLU A 357 -3.55 -6.52 25.06
CA GLU A 357 -4.23 -7.46 25.97
C GLU A 357 -4.92 -8.63 25.24
N GLY A 358 -4.42 -8.99 24.05
CA GLY A 358 -4.96 -10.05 23.21
C GLY A 358 -4.12 -11.34 23.23
N VAL A 359 -4.72 -12.42 22.72
CA VAL A 359 -4.00 -13.58 22.20
C VAL A 359 -4.14 -13.52 20.68
N ASP A 360 -3.04 -13.56 19.95
CA ASP A 360 -3.13 -13.63 18.50
C ASP A 360 -3.51 -15.04 18.08
N MET A 361 -4.66 -15.16 17.40
CA MET A 361 -5.13 -16.42 16.85
C MET A 361 -4.49 -16.74 15.49
N GLY A 362 -3.65 -15.83 14.99
CA GLY A 362 -3.00 -15.93 13.70
C GLY A 362 -3.94 -15.61 12.55
N ILE A 363 -3.38 -15.09 11.47
CA ILE A 363 -4.08 -14.89 10.21
C ILE A 363 -3.75 -16.04 9.26
N VAL A 364 -4.79 -16.80 8.90
CA VAL A 364 -4.71 -17.84 7.88
C VAL A 364 -4.74 -17.19 6.50
N MET A 365 -3.79 -17.59 5.67
CA MET A 365 -3.50 -17.08 4.35
C MET A 365 -3.56 -18.25 3.35
N GLU A 366 -4.48 -18.18 2.40
CA GLU A 366 -4.73 -19.29 1.48
C GLU A 366 -3.90 -19.17 0.20
N THR A 367 -3.43 -20.30 -0.32
CA THR A 367 -2.75 -20.39 -1.61
C THR A 367 -3.54 -21.24 -2.59
N ASP A 368 -3.22 -21.12 -3.88
CA ASP A 368 -3.68 -22.02 -4.94
C ASP A 368 -2.69 -23.16 -5.21
N ILE A 369 -1.74 -23.39 -4.31
CA ILE A 369 -0.69 -24.41 -4.43
C ILE A 369 -1.22 -25.72 -3.83
N PRO A 370 -1.49 -26.76 -4.64
CA PRO A 370 -1.92 -28.05 -4.12
C PRO A 370 -0.86 -28.65 -3.19
N VAL A 371 -1.27 -29.26 -2.07
CA VAL A 371 -0.33 -29.93 -1.14
C VAL A 371 0.48 -31.02 -1.86
N SER A 372 -0.08 -31.64 -2.90
CA SER A 372 0.61 -32.66 -3.71
C SER A 372 1.86 -32.18 -4.44
N VAL A 373 1.99 -30.87 -4.73
CA VAL A 373 3.14 -30.28 -5.43
C VAL A 373 4.06 -29.48 -4.50
N VAL A 374 3.77 -29.46 -3.20
CA VAL A 374 4.59 -28.75 -2.21
C VAL A 374 5.98 -29.36 -2.10
N ASP A 375 6.11 -30.67 -2.33
CA ASP A 375 7.41 -31.36 -2.34
C ASP A 375 8.34 -30.80 -3.42
N ASP A 376 7.80 -30.39 -4.57
CA ASP A 376 8.57 -29.77 -5.65
C ASP A 376 9.05 -28.35 -5.30
N LEU A 377 8.39 -27.69 -4.35
CA LEU A 377 8.74 -26.36 -3.85
C LEU A 377 9.79 -26.42 -2.75
N THR A 378 9.91 -27.55 -2.05
CA THR A 378 10.94 -27.71 -1.03
C THR A 378 12.30 -27.76 -1.72
N ASN A 379 13.24 -26.94 -1.24
CA ASN A 379 14.64 -27.08 -1.65
C ASN A 379 15.03 -28.54 -1.40
N ASN A 380 15.83 -29.14 -2.28
CA ASN A 380 16.33 -30.52 -2.25
C ASN A 380 17.15 -30.88 -0.98
N CYS A 381 16.81 -30.34 0.18
CA CYS A 381 17.28 -30.75 1.49
C CYS A 381 16.86 -32.20 1.70
N LYS A 382 17.85 -33.08 1.58
CA LYS A 382 17.82 -34.49 2.00
C LYS A 382 17.71 -34.62 3.53
N GLU A 383 17.00 -33.71 4.19
CA GLU A 383 16.79 -33.70 5.63
C GLU A 383 15.34 -34.03 5.95
N THR A 384 15.16 -34.71 7.07
CA THR A 384 13.91 -35.26 7.58
C THR A 384 12.76 -34.26 7.76
N ASN A 385 12.99 -32.95 7.59
CA ASN A 385 12.01 -31.88 7.83
C ASN A 385 11.76 -31.07 6.55
N LYS A 386 10.66 -31.38 5.85
CA LYS A 386 10.17 -30.60 4.70
C LYS A 386 9.94 -29.15 5.11
N SER A 387 10.49 -28.20 4.36
CA SER A 387 10.33 -26.77 4.60
C SER A 387 10.17 -26.00 3.29
N VAL A 388 9.44 -24.89 3.35
CA VAL A 388 9.17 -24.00 2.22
C VAL A 388 9.71 -22.62 2.53
N SER A 389 10.34 -21.97 1.55
CA SER A 389 10.74 -20.57 1.69
C SER A 389 9.56 -19.67 1.33
N ILE A 390 9.28 -18.71 2.19
CA ILE A 390 8.29 -17.66 1.96
C ILE A 390 8.95 -16.28 2.11
N GLU A 391 8.39 -15.30 1.42
CA GLU A 391 8.72 -13.89 1.60
C GLU A 391 7.50 -13.15 2.15
N ILE A 392 7.67 -12.43 3.26
CA ILE A 392 6.66 -11.51 3.79
C ILE A 392 7.10 -10.09 3.45
N GLU A 393 6.32 -9.41 2.61
CA GLU A 393 6.51 -8.01 2.25
C GLU A 393 5.64 -7.13 3.14
N TRP A 394 6.28 -6.32 3.98
CA TRP A 394 5.60 -5.42 4.93
C TRP A 394 5.20 -4.12 4.24
N LEU A 395 3.90 -3.81 4.26
CA LEU A 395 3.32 -2.64 3.60
C LEU A 395 3.17 -1.49 4.61
N ASP A 396 1.97 -1.30 5.17
CA ASP A 396 1.69 -0.25 6.15
C ASP A 396 1.74 -0.77 7.59
N SER A 397 2.29 0.05 8.49
CA SER A 397 2.20 -0.08 9.95
C SER A 397 1.77 1.26 10.53
N LEU A 398 0.66 1.29 11.26
CA LEU A 398 0.13 2.52 11.86
C LEU A 398 -0.29 2.29 13.30
N LEU A 399 0.13 3.20 14.19
CA LEU A 399 -0.32 3.22 15.57
C LEU A 399 -1.51 4.17 15.74
N LEU A 400 -2.65 3.61 16.11
CA LEU A 400 -3.92 4.30 16.28
C LEU A 400 -4.24 4.47 17.78
N PHE A 401 -4.79 5.63 18.12
CA PHE A 401 -5.26 5.95 19.46
C PHE A 401 -6.59 5.25 19.76
N SER A 402 -6.73 4.78 21.00
CA SER A 402 -7.89 4.04 21.52
C SER A 402 -8.18 2.73 20.82
N ALA A 403 -7.86 1.64 21.53
CA ALA A 403 -8.26 0.28 21.16
C ALA A 403 -9.75 -0.02 21.40
N ILE A 404 -10.44 0.84 22.15
CA ILE A 404 -11.83 0.64 22.55
C ILE A 404 -12.77 1.57 21.80
N TYR A 405 -14.05 1.21 21.83
CA TYR A 405 -15.16 2.05 21.40
C TYR A 405 -15.06 3.44 22.04
N HIS A 406 -15.25 4.47 21.23
CA HIS A 406 -15.26 5.85 21.70
C HIS A 406 -16.57 6.52 21.30
N LYS A 407 -17.03 7.52 22.06
CA LYS A 407 -18.20 8.37 21.72
C LYS A 407 -18.17 8.98 20.31
N TYR A 408 -17.01 8.96 19.66
CA TYR A 408 -16.80 9.48 18.31
C TYR A 408 -17.10 8.44 17.22
N ASP A 409 -17.14 7.15 17.55
CA ASP A 409 -17.64 6.11 16.65
C ASP A 409 -19.15 6.31 16.37
N ASP A 410 -19.92 6.89 17.31
CA ASP A 410 -21.35 7.19 17.13
C ASP A 410 -21.62 8.16 15.97
N ILE A 411 -20.77 9.19 15.80
CA ILE A 411 -20.91 10.16 14.70
C ILE A 411 -20.78 9.44 13.36
N ARG A 412 -19.83 8.52 13.25
CA ARG A 412 -19.60 7.76 12.02
C ARG A 412 -20.74 6.78 11.74
N ARG A 413 -21.22 6.09 12.77
CA ARG A 413 -22.42 5.23 12.67
C ARG A 413 -23.63 6.03 12.18
N LEU A 414 -23.87 7.19 12.77
CA LEU A 414 -24.96 8.09 12.41
C LEU A 414 -24.85 8.51 10.95
N HIS A 415 -23.69 8.98 10.51
CA HIS A 415 -23.46 9.41 9.14
C HIS A 415 -23.65 8.26 8.14
N CYS A 416 -23.11 7.08 8.42
CA CYS A 416 -23.33 5.91 7.57
C CYS A 416 -24.81 5.55 7.48
N HIS A 417 -25.55 5.59 8.59
CA HIS A 417 -26.98 5.34 8.59
C HIS A 417 -27.76 6.37 7.78
N GLN A 418 -27.46 7.66 7.94
CA GLN A 418 -28.08 8.75 7.18
C GLN A 418 -27.82 8.61 5.67
N MET A 419 -26.56 8.36 5.28
CA MET A 419 -26.20 8.14 3.87
C MET A 419 -26.94 6.97 3.24
N LYS A 420 -27.21 5.90 4.01
CA LYS A 420 -28.01 4.76 3.54
C LYS A 420 -29.48 5.11 3.33
N LEU A 421 -30.03 6.03 4.12
CA LEU A 421 -31.42 6.45 3.97
C LEU A 421 -31.62 7.46 2.83
N ASP A 422 -30.59 8.27 2.55
CA ASP A 422 -30.63 9.37 1.58
C ASP A 422 -30.33 8.94 0.12
N GLU A 423 -30.46 7.66 -0.27
CA GLU A 423 -30.03 7.10 -1.57
C GLU A 423 -30.23 8.02 -2.79
N LEU A 424 -29.11 8.53 -3.34
CA LEU A 424 -28.98 8.99 -4.73
C LEU A 424 -27.95 8.09 -5.44
N PRO A 425 -28.19 7.71 -6.71
CA PRO A 425 -27.60 6.53 -7.33
C PRO A 425 -26.15 6.73 -7.79
N LEU A 426 -25.40 5.62 -7.79
CA LEU A 426 -24.23 5.33 -8.64
C LEU A 426 -22.94 6.11 -8.38
N SER A 427 -22.33 5.95 -7.19
CA SER A 427 -20.85 6.06 -7.03
C SER A 427 -20.34 5.68 -5.64
N LEU A 428 -21.20 5.66 -4.62
CA LEU A 428 -20.83 5.50 -3.21
C LEU A 428 -20.90 4.06 -2.66
N GLU A 429 -21.48 3.11 -3.40
CA GLU A 429 -21.62 1.71 -2.96
C GLU A 429 -20.27 1.02 -2.66
N LEU A 430 -19.18 1.40 -3.35
CA LEU A 430 -17.88 0.73 -3.23
C LEU A 430 -17.06 1.17 -2.01
N VAL A 431 -17.31 2.37 -1.47
CA VAL A 431 -16.59 2.92 -0.32
C VAL A 431 -17.30 2.55 0.99
N MET A 432 -18.63 2.56 0.99
CA MET A 432 -19.43 2.28 2.19
C MET A 432 -19.47 0.79 2.57
N PHE A 433 -19.62 -0.13 1.62
CA PHE A 433 -19.62 -1.58 1.92
C PHE A 433 -18.31 -2.06 2.57
N ARG A 434 -17.21 -1.31 2.38
CA ARG A 434 -15.90 -1.63 2.97
C ARG A 434 -15.72 -1.09 4.39
N SER A 435 -16.38 0.01 4.73
CA SER A 435 -16.39 0.53 6.10
C SER A 435 -17.14 -0.40 7.07
N GLU A 436 -18.16 -1.13 6.60
CA GLU A 436 -18.86 -2.15 7.39
C GLU A 436 -17.97 -3.33 7.77
N LEU A 437 -17.06 -3.77 6.90
CA LEU A 437 -16.11 -4.86 7.18
C LEU A 437 -15.07 -4.47 8.23
N THR A 438 -14.59 -3.23 8.23
CA THR A 438 -13.70 -2.70 9.27
C THR A 438 -14.47 -2.52 10.59
N PHE A 439 -15.71 -2.04 10.52
CA PHE A 439 -16.59 -1.88 11.68
C PHE A 439 -16.91 -3.24 12.33
N HIS A 440 -17.24 -4.25 11.53
CA HIS A 440 -17.49 -5.61 11.99
C HIS A 440 -16.21 -6.24 12.57
N ARG A 441 -15.03 -6.06 11.98
CA ARG A 441 -13.77 -6.59 12.55
C ARG A 441 -13.43 -5.99 13.91
N ILE A 442 -13.62 -4.68 14.10
CA ILE A 442 -13.46 -4.01 15.42
C ILE A 442 -14.50 -4.55 16.43
N PHE A 443 -15.74 -4.75 15.99
CA PHE A 443 -16.80 -5.37 16.80
C PHE A 443 -16.53 -6.86 17.11
N PHE A 444 -15.83 -7.59 16.24
CA PHE A 444 -15.43 -8.98 16.47
C PHE A 444 -14.32 -9.09 17.52
N VAL A 445 -13.37 -8.13 17.58
CA VAL A 445 -12.41 -8.02 18.69
C VAL A 445 -13.14 -7.79 20.02
N GLU A 446 -14.23 -7.00 20.00
CA GLU A 446 -15.10 -6.72 21.15
C GLU A 446 -15.86 -7.98 21.64
N ILE A 447 -16.45 -8.77 20.72
CA ILE A 447 -17.11 -10.05 21.05
C ILE A 447 -16.09 -11.10 21.53
N TRP A 448 -14.90 -11.12 20.93
CA TRP A 448 -13.83 -12.05 21.27
C TRP A 448 -13.22 -11.79 22.65
N SER A 449 -13.09 -10.50 23.05
CA SER A 449 -12.64 -10.09 24.39
C SER A 449 -13.72 -10.32 25.47
N GLN A 450 -15.00 -10.12 25.16
CA GLN A 450 -16.09 -10.25 26.14
C GLN A 450 -16.58 -11.70 26.36
N ARG A 451 -16.39 -12.63 25.43
CA ARG A 451 -16.91 -14.01 25.56
C ARG A 451 -15.84 -15.02 25.98
N GLN A 452 -15.27 -14.89 27.17
CA GLN A 452 -14.83 -16.08 27.92
C GLN A 452 -16.03 -16.68 28.67
N GLY A 453 -16.52 -17.84 28.21
CA GLY A 453 -17.70 -18.54 28.74
C GLY A 453 -18.05 -19.76 27.87
N ARG A 454 -18.39 -20.89 28.50
CA ARG A 454 -18.26 -22.29 28.06
C ARG A 454 -18.99 -22.78 26.78
N GLN A 455 -18.30 -23.69 26.08
CA GLN A 455 -18.69 -24.90 25.31
C GLN A 455 -19.85 -24.97 24.28
N THR A 456 -20.68 -23.97 24.05
CA THR A 456 -21.65 -23.99 22.93
C THR A 456 -21.11 -23.35 21.63
N LYS A 457 -19.79 -23.20 21.52
CA LYS A 457 -19.15 -22.28 20.56
C LYS A 457 -18.78 -22.86 19.19
N LYS A 458 -18.61 -24.18 19.04
CA LYS A 458 -18.03 -24.74 17.80
C LYS A 458 -18.99 -24.71 16.60
N ARG A 459 -20.30 -24.87 16.85
CA ARG A 459 -21.34 -24.85 15.79
C ARG A 459 -21.72 -23.44 15.34
N GLU A 460 -21.80 -22.47 16.26
CA GLU A 460 -22.06 -21.07 15.91
C GLU A 460 -20.87 -20.41 15.20
N ILE A 461 -19.62 -20.76 15.57
CA ILE A 461 -18.41 -20.29 14.86
C ILE A 461 -18.38 -20.83 13.43
N MET A 462 -18.68 -22.11 13.22
CA MET A 462 -18.76 -22.69 11.87
C MET A 462 -19.91 -22.10 11.05
N ALA A 463 -21.05 -21.79 11.66
CA ALA A 463 -22.18 -21.16 10.97
C ALA A 463 -21.86 -19.73 10.53
N LEU A 464 -21.23 -18.93 11.39
CA LEU A 464 -20.86 -17.53 11.09
C LEU A 464 -19.67 -17.42 10.12
N GLN A 465 -18.73 -18.37 10.16
CA GLN A 465 -17.67 -18.47 9.16
C GLN A 465 -18.23 -18.94 7.80
N ALA A 466 -19.19 -19.86 7.78
CA ALA A 466 -19.87 -20.27 6.56
C ALA A 466 -20.73 -19.14 5.96
N GLU A 467 -21.34 -18.30 6.79
CA GLU A 467 -22.11 -17.14 6.36
C GLU A 467 -21.20 -16.05 5.77
N ASN A 468 -20.07 -15.72 6.42
CA ASN A 468 -19.06 -14.80 5.86
C ASN A 468 -18.49 -15.32 4.54
N TYR A 469 -18.17 -16.62 4.46
CA TYR A 469 -17.66 -17.23 3.23
C TYR A 469 -18.72 -17.26 2.10
N SER A 470 -20.00 -17.44 2.45
CA SER A 470 -21.13 -17.34 1.50
C SER A 470 -21.30 -15.92 0.96
N LEU A 471 -21.20 -14.92 1.83
CA LEU A 471 -21.27 -13.50 1.46
C LEU A 471 -20.09 -13.09 0.55
N GLU A 472 -18.88 -13.59 0.82
CA GLU A 472 -17.71 -13.37 -0.03
C GLU A 472 -17.89 -13.99 -1.43
N ARG A 473 -18.46 -15.21 -1.53
CA ARG A 473 -18.79 -15.84 -2.83
C ARG A 473 -19.89 -15.11 -3.59
N GLN A 474 -20.90 -14.59 -2.89
CA GLN A 474 -21.96 -13.78 -3.51
C GLN A 474 -21.39 -12.47 -4.06
N LEU A 475 -20.49 -11.83 -3.30
CA LEU A 475 -19.78 -10.62 -3.72
C LEU A 475 -18.90 -10.88 -4.95
N PHE A 476 -18.23 -12.03 -5.00
CA PHE A 476 -17.43 -12.45 -6.15
C PHE A 476 -18.29 -12.76 -7.39
N SER A 477 -19.44 -13.44 -7.23
CA SER A 477 -20.39 -13.68 -8.32
C SER A 477 -21.01 -12.39 -8.87
N TYR A 478 -21.28 -11.43 -7.99
CA TYR A 478 -21.81 -10.11 -8.37
C TYR A 478 -20.76 -9.26 -9.10
N GLN A 479 -19.50 -9.32 -8.69
CA GLN A 479 -18.40 -8.68 -9.43
C GLN A 479 -18.19 -9.30 -10.81
N LYS A 480 -18.39 -10.61 -10.95
CA LYS A 480 -18.34 -11.32 -12.24
C LYS A 480 -19.54 -11.00 -13.15
N SER A 481 -20.73 -10.75 -12.60
CA SER A 481 -21.88 -10.34 -13.41
C SER A 481 -21.74 -8.90 -13.92
N ILE A 482 -21.18 -7.99 -13.11
CA ILE A 482 -20.90 -6.60 -13.50
C ILE A 482 -19.86 -6.53 -14.62
N SER A 483 -18.82 -7.38 -14.61
CA SER A 483 -17.82 -7.40 -15.69
C SER A 483 -18.39 -7.90 -17.03
N ILE A 484 -19.35 -8.84 -16.99
CA ILE A 484 -20.07 -9.33 -18.18
C ILE A 484 -21.03 -8.26 -18.74
N VAL A 485 -21.63 -7.45 -17.88
CA VAL A 485 -22.50 -6.33 -18.30
C VAL A 485 -21.68 -5.18 -18.90
N ASN A 486 -20.54 -4.84 -18.29
CA ASN A 486 -19.66 -3.76 -18.78
C ASN A 486 -18.96 -4.09 -20.11
N SER A 487 -18.86 -5.37 -20.49
CA SER A 487 -18.30 -5.80 -21.78
C SER A 487 -19.32 -5.77 -22.94
N ARG A 488 -20.60 -5.54 -22.66
CA ARG A 488 -21.66 -5.40 -23.67
C ARG A 488 -22.10 -3.95 -23.94
N GLY A 489 -21.49 -2.98 -23.26
CA GLY A 489 -21.95 -1.59 -23.20
C GLY A 489 -21.09 -0.54 -23.93
N GLN A 490 -20.40 -0.88 -25.03
CA GLN A 490 -19.78 0.13 -25.90
C GLN A 490 -20.55 0.27 -27.22
N PRO A 491 -21.23 1.42 -27.47
CA PRO A 491 -21.63 1.82 -28.80
C PRO A 491 -20.47 2.55 -29.50
N SER A 492 -20.10 2.12 -30.71
CA SER A 492 -19.11 2.81 -31.54
C SER A 492 -19.78 3.88 -32.41
N GLU A 493 -19.49 5.15 -32.15
CA GLU A 493 -19.48 6.23 -33.15
C GLU A 493 -18.04 6.31 -33.70
N GLY A 494 -17.67 6.52 -34.96
CA GLY A 494 -18.35 6.81 -36.22
C GLY A 494 -17.27 7.27 -37.23
N LEU A 495 -17.60 7.25 -38.53
CA LEU A 495 -16.92 7.80 -39.75
C LEU A 495 -16.38 6.76 -40.75
N PRO A 496 -16.45 7.02 -42.07
CA PRO A 496 -17.56 7.57 -42.85
C PRO A 496 -17.95 6.68 -44.06
N GLN A 497 -19.11 7.00 -44.64
CA GLN A 497 -19.76 6.40 -45.83
C GLN A 497 -18.91 6.45 -47.11
N GLU A 498 -18.78 5.32 -47.82
CA GLU A 498 -18.71 5.25 -49.28
C GLU A 498 -19.49 4.03 -49.81
N ASP A 499 -20.45 4.37 -50.69
CA ASP A 499 -21.03 3.66 -51.84
C ASP A 499 -21.64 2.25 -51.74
N VAL A 500 -22.95 2.30 -51.99
CA VAL A 500 -23.89 1.21 -52.29
C VAL A 500 -23.60 0.62 -53.67
N VAL A 501 -23.39 -0.69 -53.73
CA VAL A 501 -23.74 -1.50 -54.92
C VAL A 501 -24.48 -2.76 -54.44
N GLU A 502 -25.76 -2.83 -54.81
CA GLU A 502 -26.63 -3.99 -54.67
C GLU A 502 -26.18 -5.15 -55.56
N GLU A 503 -26.30 -6.41 -55.08
CA GLU A 503 -26.87 -7.55 -55.82
C GLU A 503 -26.88 -8.85 -54.95
N PRO A 504 -27.72 -9.86 -55.27
CA PRO A 504 -28.72 -10.34 -54.32
C PRO A 504 -28.60 -11.82 -53.90
N PHE A 505 -29.37 -12.13 -52.84
CA PHE A 505 -29.95 -13.41 -52.43
C PHE A 505 -29.45 -14.72 -53.09
N ARG A 506 -28.89 -15.62 -52.25
CA ARG A 506 -29.15 -17.06 -52.34
C ARG A 506 -29.59 -17.64 -51.00
N THR A 507 -30.75 -18.27 -51.04
CA THR A 507 -31.44 -19.00 -49.98
C THR A 507 -30.74 -20.31 -49.59
N LEU A 508 -30.59 -20.52 -48.27
CA LEU A 508 -30.88 -21.71 -47.42
C LEU A 508 -30.44 -23.13 -47.90
N PRO A 509 -29.97 -24.01 -46.99
CA PRO A 509 -30.92 -24.70 -46.11
C PRO A 509 -30.49 -24.96 -44.67
N LYS A 510 -31.54 -25.23 -43.88
CA LYS A 510 -31.58 -25.72 -42.51
C LYS A 510 -30.98 -27.11 -42.37
N GLY A 511 -30.43 -27.34 -41.17
CA GLY A 511 -30.34 -28.66 -40.55
C GLY A 511 -28.90 -29.13 -40.41
N GLU A 512 -28.40 -29.16 -39.19
CA GLU A 512 -28.01 -30.42 -38.55
C GLU A 512 -27.58 -30.17 -37.09
N ASN A 513 -28.10 -31.04 -36.23
CA ASN A 513 -27.75 -31.16 -34.82
C ASN A 513 -26.26 -31.46 -34.67
N PHE A 514 -25.58 -30.80 -33.73
CA PHE A 514 -24.32 -31.30 -33.18
C PHE A 514 -24.43 -31.56 -31.67
N PRO A 515 -23.83 -32.66 -31.19
CA PRO A 515 -24.08 -33.22 -29.87
C PRO A 515 -23.21 -32.60 -28.77
N GLU A 516 -23.71 -32.67 -27.53
CA GLU A 516 -22.90 -32.63 -26.32
C GLU A 516 -21.84 -33.73 -26.34
N VAL A 517 -20.55 -33.41 -26.21
CA VAL A 517 -19.57 -34.29 -25.55
C VAL A 517 -18.43 -33.50 -24.88
N LYS A 518 -18.44 -33.59 -23.55
CA LYS A 518 -17.37 -33.85 -22.57
C LYS A 518 -15.95 -33.27 -22.77
N TYR A 519 -15.59 -32.50 -21.75
CA TYR A 519 -14.31 -32.42 -21.03
C TYR A 519 -13.26 -33.49 -21.35
N ILE A 520 -12.07 -33.01 -21.71
CA ILE A 520 -10.78 -33.50 -21.24
C ILE A 520 -10.01 -32.28 -20.70
#